data_AF-A0A2N7QEW2-F1
#
_entry.id   AF-A0A2N7QEW2-F1
#
_cell.length_a   1.000
_cell.length_b   1.000
_cell.length_c   1.000
_cell.angle_alpha   90.00
_cell.angle_beta   90.00
_cell.angle_gamma   90.00
#
_symmetry.space_group_name_H-M   'P 1'
#
loop_
_entity.id
_entity.type
_entity.pdbx_description
1 polymer ?
#
loop_
_entity_poly.entity_id
_entity_poly.type
_entity_poly.pdbx_seq_one_letter_code
_entity_poly.pdbx_strand_id
1 'polypeptide(L)'
;MYIGGMGWIYLIHPKDIIVIKMGEKVIEPEIIISITGFALLYLFYMDYSKHYSYFFFGLDIITALSSTVSALSSTGPALGSAGPTTTYAPFPTSVKWILAFYMLIGRLEYYTVLIFFVPAFWKK
;
A
#
# COMPACT_ATOMS: atom_id res chain seq x y z
N MET A 1 8.39 -20.77 2.75
CA MET A 1 8.21 -19.76 1.70
C MET A 1 7.32 -20.35 0.60
N TYR A 2 5.99 -20.39 0.79
CA TYR A 2 5.03 -20.92 -0.20
C TYR A 2 3.69 -20.18 -0.10
N ILE A 3 3.68 -18.88 -0.36
CA ILE A 3 2.44 -18.07 -0.28
C ILE A 3 1.89 -17.72 -1.69
N GLY A 4 2.69 -17.86 -2.76
CA GLY A 4 2.31 -17.37 -4.10
C GLY A 4 1.52 -18.32 -5.03
N GLY A 5 1.34 -19.60 -4.67
CA GLY A 5 0.82 -20.60 -5.63
C GLY A 5 -0.57 -21.19 -5.34
N MET A 6 -1.19 -20.85 -4.21
CA MET A 6 -2.30 -21.68 -3.67
C MET A 6 -3.67 -21.46 -4.32
N GLY A 7 -3.94 -20.29 -4.90
CA GLY A 7 -5.19 -20.05 -5.63
C GLY A 7 -5.36 -20.97 -6.84
N TRP A 8 -4.25 -21.29 -7.52
CA TRP A 8 -4.24 -22.17 -8.69
C TRP A 8 -4.44 -23.64 -8.31
N ILE A 9 -3.94 -24.08 -7.14
CA ILE A 9 -4.06 -25.46 -6.68
C ILE A 9 -5.52 -25.78 -6.30
N TYR A 10 -6.25 -24.82 -5.72
CA TYR A 10 -7.68 -24.95 -5.43
C TYR A 10 -8.52 -25.14 -6.71
N LEU A 11 -8.12 -24.53 -7.82
CA LEU A 11 -8.80 -24.67 -9.11
C LEU A 11 -8.60 -26.06 -9.74
N ILE A 12 -7.46 -26.71 -9.46
CA ILE A 12 -7.11 -28.02 -10.00
C ILE A 12 -7.60 -29.16 -9.08
N HIS A 13 -7.56 -28.95 -7.76
CA HIS A 13 -8.02 -29.91 -6.75
C HIS A 13 -9.01 -29.25 -5.77
N PRO A 14 -10.28 -29.05 -6.18
CA PRO A 14 -11.27 -28.31 -5.39
C PRO A 14 -11.72 -29.01 -4.09
N LYS A 15 -11.38 -30.28 -3.89
CA LYS A 15 -11.70 -31.06 -2.68
C LYS A 15 -10.58 -31.07 -1.64
N ASP A 16 -9.41 -30.51 -1.96
CA ASP A 16 -8.30 -30.48 -1.01
C ASP A 16 -8.50 -29.39 0.04
N ILE A 17 -8.39 -29.75 1.31
CA ILE A 17 -8.40 -28.80 2.42
C ILE A 17 -6.99 -28.23 2.53
N ILE A 18 -6.75 -27.10 1.84
CA ILE A 18 -5.45 -26.44 1.83
C ILE A 18 -5.32 -25.59 3.10
N VAL A 19 -4.56 -26.08 4.07
CA VAL A 19 -4.22 -25.33 5.29
C VAL A 19 -2.97 -24.49 5.07
N ILE A 20 -3.09 -23.18 5.24
CA ILE A 20 -1.96 -22.24 5.15
C ILE A 20 -1.17 -22.32 6.45
N LYS A 21 0.09 -22.73 6.37
CA LYS A 21 1.00 -22.82 7.52
C LYS A 21 2.13 -21.81 7.40
N MET A 22 2.44 -21.12 8.48
CA MET A 22 3.64 -20.30 8.63
C MET A 22 4.49 -20.90 9.76
N GLY A 23 5.54 -21.62 9.36
CA GLY A 23 6.26 -22.50 10.27
C GLY A 23 5.38 -23.67 10.71
N GLU A 24 5.26 -23.89 12.01
CA GLU A 24 4.43 -24.95 12.60
C GLU A 24 2.98 -24.53 12.87
N LYS A 25 2.67 -23.22 12.78
CA LYS A 25 1.33 -22.69 13.08
C LYS A 25 0.45 -22.62 11.82
N VAL A 26 -0.78 -23.09 11.95
CA VAL A 26 -1.83 -22.89 10.95
C VAL A 26 -2.32 -21.44 11.06
N ILE A 27 -2.32 -20.72 9.94
CA ILE A 27 -2.80 -19.35 9.86
C ILE A 27 -4.31 -19.37 9.66
N GLU A 28 -5.01 -18.57 10.45
CA GLU A 28 -6.46 -18.40 10.30
C GLU A 28 -6.80 -17.64 9.00
N PRO A 29 -7.87 -18.04 8.28
CA PRO A 29 -8.32 -17.36 7.05
C PRO A 29 -8.50 -15.85 7.18
N GLU A 30 -8.87 -15.36 8.36
CA GLU A 30 -9.07 -13.92 8.64
C GLU A 30 -7.77 -13.10 8.50
N ILE A 31 -6.63 -13.69 8.87
CA ILE A 31 -5.32 -13.05 8.71
C ILE A 31 -4.97 -12.91 7.23
N ILE A 32 -5.29 -13.91 6.42
CA ILE A 32 -5.05 -13.89 4.98
C ILE A 32 -5.89 -12.81 4.32
N ILE A 33 -7.18 -12.73 4.66
CA ILE A 33 -8.09 -11.67 4.18
C ILE A 33 -7.56 -10.29 4.56
N SER A 34 -7.05 -10.13 5.78
CA SER A 34 -6.45 -8.87 6.25
C SER A 34 -5.18 -8.51 5.47
N ILE A 35 -4.27 -9.45 5.23
CA ILE A 35 -3.06 -9.18 4.43
C ILE A 35 -3.43 -8.82 2.98
N THR A 36 -4.40 -9.53 2.39
CA THR A 36 -4.88 -9.22 1.04
C THR A 36 -5.55 -7.85 0.98
N GLY A 37 -6.40 -7.50 1.96
CA GLY A 37 -7.04 -6.20 2.06
C GLY A 37 -6.02 -5.07 2.17
N PHE A 38 -4.99 -5.25 3.00
CA PHE A 38 -3.86 -4.32 3.11
C PHE A 38 -3.15 -4.12 1.77
N ALA A 39 -2.82 -5.22 1.07
CA ALA A 39 -2.13 -5.15 -0.22
C ALA A 39 -2.98 -4.41 -1.28
N LEU A 40 -4.29 -4.64 -1.30
CA LEU A 40 -5.20 -3.94 -2.21
C LEU A 40 -5.28 -2.44 -1.90
N LEU A 41 -5.37 -2.07 -0.62
CA LEU A 41 -5.36 -0.66 -0.20
C LEU A 41 -4.06 0.04 -0.60
N TYR A 42 -2.92 -0.61 -0.36
CA TYR A 42 -1.61 -0.10 -0.79
C TYR A 42 -1.61 0.20 -2.30
N LEU A 43 -2.05 -0.75 -3.13
CA LEU A 43 -2.10 -0.59 -4.58
C LEU A 43 -3.08 0.52 -5.00
N PHE A 44 -4.22 0.64 -4.33
CA PHE A 44 -5.19 1.69 -4.57
C PHE A 44 -4.60 3.09 -4.33
N TYR A 45 -3.98 3.32 -3.16
CA TYR A 45 -3.36 4.61 -2.84
C TYR A 45 -2.21 4.94 -3.80
N MET A 46 -1.44 3.92 -4.17
CA MET A 46 -0.34 4.01 -5.13
C MET A 46 -0.84 4.49 -6.50
N ASP A 47 -1.84 3.83 -7.05
CA ASP A 47 -2.38 4.14 -8.37
C ASP A 47 -3.10 5.50 -8.40
N TYR A 48 -3.88 5.80 -7.35
CA TYR A 48 -4.58 7.06 -7.18
C TYR A 48 -3.64 8.26 -7.18
N SER A 49 -2.61 8.27 -6.34
CA SER A 49 -1.67 9.40 -6.23
C SER A 49 -0.79 9.54 -7.47
N LYS A 50 -0.40 8.43 -8.11
CA LYS A 50 0.31 8.43 -9.40
C LYS A 50 -0.53 9.16 -10.45
N HIS A 51 -1.78 8.74 -10.65
CA HIS A 51 -2.67 9.36 -11.64
C HIS A 51 -3.00 10.82 -11.29
N TYR A 52 -3.28 11.12 -10.03
CA TYR A 52 -3.53 12.49 -9.59
C TYR A 52 -2.34 13.42 -9.88
N SER A 53 -1.13 13.01 -9.50
CA SER A 53 0.08 13.80 -9.71
C SER A 53 0.44 13.96 -11.19
N TYR A 54 0.19 12.93 -12.00
CA TYR A 54 0.43 12.97 -13.45
C TYR A 54 -0.60 13.87 -14.17
N PHE A 55 -1.89 13.66 -13.96
CA PHE A 55 -2.93 14.36 -14.71
C PHE A 55 -3.08 15.83 -14.33
N PHE A 56 -2.98 16.17 -13.04
CA PHE A 56 -3.20 17.54 -12.58
C PHE A 56 -1.94 18.40 -12.56
N PHE A 57 -0.77 17.78 -12.41
CA PHE A 57 0.49 18.51 -12.23
C PHE A 57 1.58 18.15 -13.24
N GLY A 58 1.33 17.19 -14.14
CA GLY A 58 2.28 16.79 -15.17
C GLY A 58 3.56 16.16 -14.61
N LEU A 59 3.55 15.63 -13.39
CA LEU A 59 4.71 14.88 -12.88
C LEU A 59 4.89 13.63 -13.72
N ASP A 60 6.12 13.35 -14.12
CA ASP A 60 6.49 12.11 -14.78
C ASP A 60 5.98 10.86 -14.02
N ILE A 61 5.51 9.86 -14.75
CA ILE A 61 4.84 8.67 -14.19
C ILE A 61 5.79 7.92 -13.25
N ILE A 62 7.07 7.78 -13.63
CA ILE A 62 8.06 7.06 -12.82
C ILE A 62 8.31 7.83 -11.53
N THR A 63 8.43 9.15 -11.62
CA THR A 63 8.58 10.04 -10.46
C THR A 63 7.36 9.98 -9.54
N ALA A 64 6.14 10.10 -10.08
CA ALA A 64 4.90 10.10 -9.31
C ALA A 64 4.66 8.75 -8.62
N LEU A 65 4.88 7.65 -9.34
CA LEU A 65 4.75 6.30 -8.81
C LEU A 65 5.77 6.04 -7.70
N SER A 66 7.05 6.27 -7.97
CA SER A 66 8.12 5.97 -7.01
C SER A 66 8.07 6.88 -5.79
N SER A 67 7.66 8.14 -5.93
CA SER A 67 7.43 9.06 -4.81
C SER A 67 6.30 8.57 -3.90
N THR A 68 5.22 8.08 -4.50
CA THR A 68 4.09 7.53 -3.77
C THR A 68 4.47 6.25 -3.03
N VAL A 69 5.17 5.32 -3.71
CA VAL A 69 5.71 4.09 -3.11
C VAL A 69 6.62 4.43 -1.94
N SER A 70 7.57 5.35 -2.14
CA SER A 70 8.53 5.75 -1.10
C SER A 70 7.86 6.39 0.12
N ALA A 71 6.81 7.20 -0.10
CA ALA A 71 6.02 7.77 0.98
C ALA A 71 5.26 6.68 1.76
N LEU A 72 4.56 5.79 1.07
CA LEU A 72 3.80 4.69 1.69
C LEU A 72 4.70 3.68 2.41
N SER A 73 5.92 3.44 1.90
CA SER A 73 6.91 2.57 2.55
C SER A 73 7.77 3.31 3.59
N SER A 74 7.53 4.60 3.82
CA SER A 74 8.34 5.46 4.70
C SER A 74 9.85 5.39 4.41
N THR A 75 10.24 5.20 3.14
CA THR A 75 11.64 5.04 2.72
C THR A 75 12.34 6.37 2.53
N GLY A 76 11.66 7.37 1.96
CA GLY A 76 12.19 8.72 1.75
C GLY A 76 12.61 8.98 0.29
N PRO A 77 13.72 8.41 -0.22
CA PRO A 77 14.12 8.58 -1.62
C PRO A 77 13.20 7.87 -2.61
N ALA A 78 13.02 8.46 -3.78
CA ALA A 78 12.24 7.92 -4.89
C ALA A 78 13.07 7.91 -6.19
N LEU A 79 12.50 7.44 -7.29
CA LEU A 79 13.15 7.48 -8.60
C LEU A 79 12.79 8.79 -9.31
N GLY A 80 13.55 9.14 -10.35
CA GLY A 80 13.32 10.36 -11.12
C GLY A 80 13.74 11.62 -10.35
N SER A 81 12.87 12.64 -10.33
CA SER A 81 13.22 13.95 -9.77
C SER A 81 13.23 14.00 -8.23
N ALA A 82 12.86 12.91 -7.54
CA ALA A 82 12.99 12.73 -6.09
C ALA A 82 14.02 11.65 -5.70
N GLY A 83 15.09 11.54 -6.49
CA GLY A 83 16.28 10.73 -6.24
C GLY A 83 17.03 11.04 -4.93
N PRO A 84 18.01 10.19 -4.55
CA PRO A 84 18.81 10.36 -3.34
C PRO A 84 19.70 11.61 -3.34
N THR A 85 19.98 12.17 -4.51
CA THR A 85 20.73 13.43 -4.69
C THR A 85 19.83 14.63 -4.94
N THR A 86 18.51 14.42 -5.05
CA THR A 86 17.53 15.48 -5.31
C THR A 86 16.54 15.59 -4.15
N THR A 87 15.58 16.50 -4.25
CA THR A 87 14.64 16.80 -3.16
C THR A 87 13.22 16.91 -3.69
N TYR A 88 12.24 16.82 -2.79
CA TYR A 88 10.82 17.10 -3.05
C TYR A 88 10.50 18.59 -3.17
N ALA A 89 11.46 19.50 -2.93
CA ALA A 89 11.24 20.95 -3.03
C ALA A 89 10.52 21.43 -4.31
N PRO A 90 10.89 20.98 -5.54
CA PRO A 90 10.26 21.45 -6.78
C PRO A 90 8.86 20.87 -7.01
N PHE A 91 8.36 19.99 -6.13
CA PHE A 91 7.05 19.40 -6.29
C PHE A 91 5.96 20.42 -5.96
N PRO A 92 4.81 20.39 -6.65
CA PRO A 92 3.65 21.21 -6.32
C PRO A 92 3.24 21.03 -4.86
N THR A 93 2.76 22.10 -4.24
CA THR A 93 2.37 22.09 -2.82
C THR A 93 1.28 21.06 -2.50
N SER A 94 0.30 20.90 -3.39
CA SER A 94 -0.75 19.87 -3.31
C SER A 94 -0.19 18.45 -3.26
N VAL A 95 0.76 18.13 -4.14
CA VAL A 95 1.42 16.82 -4.22
C VAL A 95 2.20 16.54 -2.94
N LYS A 96 2.92 17.55 -2.41
CA LYS A 96 3.65 17.43 -1.15
C LYS A 96 2.73 17.12 0.04
N TRP A 97 1.55 17.75 0.11
CA TRP A 97 0.57 17.45 1.17
C TRP A 97 0.06 16.01 1.11
N ILE A 98 -0.24 15.51 -0.09
CA ILE A 98 -0.67 14.12 -0.29
C ILE A 98 0.45 13.15 0.13
N LEU A 99 1.68 13.39 -0.32
CA LEU A 99 2.84 12.57 0.05
C LEU A 99 3.10 12.59 1.56
N ALA A 100 2.96 13.74 2.22
CA ALA A 100 3.09 13.84 3.67
C ALA A 100 2.02 13.02 4.40
N PHE A 101 0.77 13.06 3.94
CA PHE A 101 -0.29 12.21 4.49
C PHE A 101 -0.01 10.72 4.27
N TYR A 102 0.56 10.36 3.13
CA TYR A 102 0.93 8.97 2.82
C TYR A 102 2.10 8.46 3.66
N MET A 103 3.05 9.33 4.04
CA MET A 103 4.07 8.98 5.03
C MET A 103 3.47 8.65 6.39
N LEU A 104 2.43 9.39 6.82
CA LEU A 104 1.72 9.08 8.06
C LEU A 104 0.99 7.74 7.96
N ILE A 105 0.29 7.47 6.85
CA ILE A 105 -0.39 6.19 6.61
C ILE A 105 0.62 5.04 6.62
N GLY A 106 1.73 5.19 5.89
CA GLY A 106 2.78 4.18 5.82
C GLY A 106 3.37 3.85 7.19
N ARG A 107 3.44 4.84 8.08
CA ARG A 107 3.98 4.68 9.43
C ARG A 107 2.98 4.20 10.47
N LEU A 108 1.70 4.56 10.34
CA LEU A 108 0.64 4.25 11.31
C LEU A 108 -0.12 2.96 11.01
N GLU A 109 0.23 2.25 9.94
CA GLU A 109 -0.51 1.14 9.36
C GLU A 109 -1.89 1.58 8.81
N TYR A 110 -2.25 1.05 7.63
CA TYR A 110 -3.46 1.47 6.91
C TYR A 110 -4.74 1.24 7.72
N TYR A 111 -4.82 0.15 8.50
CA TYR A 111 -5.98 -0.18 9.31
C TYR A 111 -6.22 0.81 10.45
N THR A 112 -5.17 1.27 11.12
CA THR A 112 -5.27 2.28 12.18
C THR A 112 -5.86 3.58 11.65
N VAL A 113 -5.40 4.00 10.47
CA VAL A 113 -5.91 5.21 9.81
C VAL A 113 -7.36 5.01 9.35
N LEU A 114 -7.69 3.85 8.78
CA LEU A 114 -9.06 3.54 8.36
C LEU A 114 -10.03 3.51 9.54
N ILE A 115 -9.63 2.94 10.68
CA ILE A 115 -10.44 2.91 11.91
C ILE A 115 -10.79 4.32 12.40
N PHE A 116 -9.89 5.29 12.21
CA PHE A 116 -10.16 6.69 12.56
C PHE A 116 -11.33 7.29 11.76
N PHE A 117 -11.65 6.77 10.57
CA PHE A 117 -12.82 7.19 9.79
C PHE A 117 -14.08 6.38 10.09
N VAL A 118 -13.99 5.32 10.89
CA VAL A 118 -15.14 4.49 11.26
C VAL A 118 -15.89 5.15 12.43
N PRO A 119 -17.16 5.57 12.26
CA PRO A 119 -17.92 6.25 13.32
C PRO A 119 -18.07 5.41 14.60
N ALA A 120 -18.03 4.08 14.49
CA ALA A 120 -18.09 3.17 15.62
C ALA A 120 -16.86 3.26 16.55
N PHE A 121 -15.70 3.71 16.04
CA PHE A 121 -14.54 3.98 16.87
C PHE A 121 -14.75 5.20 17.80
N TRP A 122 -15.57 6.16 17.36
CA TRP A 122 -15.82 7.41 18.09
C TRP A 122 -17.02 7.34 19.03
N LYS A 123 -17.89 6.35 18.85
CA LYS A 123 -19.05 6.16 19.71
C LYS A 123 -18.67 5.21 20.84
N LYS A 124 -18.73 5.73 22.07
CA LYS A 124 -18.84 4.90 23.28
C LYS A 124 -20.14 4.11 23.27
#